data_AF-A0A4Q3HMN8-F1
#
_entry.id   AF-A0A4Q3HMN8-F1
#
_cell.length_a   1.000
_cell.length_b   1.000
_cell.length_c   1.000
_cell.angle_alpha   90.00
_cell.angle_beta   90.00
_cell.angle_gamma   90.00
#
_symmetry.space_group_name_H-M   'P 1'
#
loop_
_entity.id
_entity.type
_entity.pdbx_description
1 polymer ?
#
loop_
_entity_poly.entity_id
_entity_poly.type
_entity_poly.pdbx_seq_one_letter_code
_entity_poly.pdbx_strand_id
1 'polypeptide(L)'
;MHALEEYGLMHVKLYEDIAHNGRISKTYAYPVKVDGRYVMDPSPTPKFDNPKMHMSDALQLFGAGREKRIYAVPPHTEVVSLDFEDHPFEIQTFEQDCALCGAHGVYLDEVVLDDQGGRMFVCSDTDHCEDRREHGHVGEMLAPNKEAAE
;
A
#
# COMPACT_ATOMS: atom_id res chain seq x y z
N MET A 1 0.94 25.36 11.74
CA MET A 1 0.59 24.05 11.12
C MET A 1 -0.44 23.29 11.94
N HIS A 2 -0.21 22.10 12.52
CA HIS A 2 -1.28 21.26 13.11
C HIS A 2 -2.26 21.97 14.05
N ALA A 3 -1.77 22.85 14.95
CA ALA A 3 -2.62 23.58 15.90
C ALA A 3 -3.61 24.54 15.23
N LEU A 4 -3.30 25.02 14.03
CA LEU A 4 -4.05 26.01 13.27
C LEU A 4 -4.65 25.42 11.97
N GLU A 5 -4.52 24.12 11.75
CA GLU A 5 -5.01 23.44 10.53
C GLU A 5 -4.38 23.94 9.22
N GLU A 6 -3.18 24.52 9.29
CA GLU A 6 -2.49 25.06 8.12
C GLU A 6 -1.74 23.96 7.36
N TYR A 7 -2.46 23.16 6.56
CA TYR A 7 -1.89 22.06 5.77
C TYR A 7 -1.63 22.40 4.29
N GLY A 8 -1.72 23.68 3.91
CA GLY A 8 -1.47 24.13 2.54
C GLY A 8 -0.09 23.71 2.00
N LEU A 9 0.95 23.71 2.84
CA LEU A 9 2.29 23.28 2.44
C LEU A 9 2.35 21.80 2.00
N MET A 10 1.47 20.94 2.54
CA MET A 10 1.41 19.55 2.09
C MET A 10 0.86 19.44 0.67
N HIS A 11 -0.17 20.23 0.35
CA HIS A 11 -0.73 20.30 -1.00
C HIS A 11 0.28 20.88 -1.98
N VAL A 12 1.00 21.94 -1.62
CA VAL A 12 2.07 22.50 -2.48
C VAL A 12 3.11 21.42 -2.82
N LYS A 13 3.58 20.67 -1.83
CA LYS A 13 4.55 19.60 -2.06
C LYS A 13 4.03 18.51 -3.00
N LEU A 14 2.79 18.05 -2.82
CA LEU A 14 2.21 17.04 -3.72
C LEU A 14 2.06 17.57 -5.15
N TYR A 15 1.73 18.85 -5.29
CA TYR A 15 1.61 19.50 -6.60
C TYR A 15 2.96 19.72 -7.29
N GLU A 16 4.02 20.02 -6.53
CA GLU A 16 5.39 20.07 -7.07
C GLU A 16 5.80 18.72 -7.69
N ASP A 17 5.48 17.61 -7.02
CA ASP A 17 5.74 16.27 -7.57
C ASP A 17 5.01 16.06 -8.91
N ILE A 18 3.74 16.49 -9.01
CA ILE A 18 2.95 16.43 -10.24
C ILE A 18 3.58 17.30 -11.33
N ALA A 19 3.94 18.53 -11.02
CA ALA A 19 4.53 19.46 -11.99
C ALA A 19 5.87 18.94 -12.55
N HIS A 20 6.65 18.23 -11.74
CA HIS A 20 7.94 17.67 -12.16
C HIS A 20 7.83 16.31 -12.86
N ASN A 21 6.94 15.42 -12.39
CA ASN A 21 6.94 14.02 -12.80
C ASN A 21 5.65 13.59 -13.52
N GLY A 22 4.67 14.48 -13.66
CA GLY A 22 3.33 14.18 -14.17
C GLY A 22 2.47 13.33 -13.22
N ARG A 23 2.99 12.99 -12.03
CA ARG A 23 2.32 12.17 -11.02
C ARG A 23 2.91 12.44 -9.64
N ILE A 24 2.17 12.10 -8.59
CA ILE A 24 2.69 12.13 -7.23
C ILE A 24 3.68 10.97 -7.05
N SER A 25 4.94 11.31 -6.72
CA SER A 25 6.04 10.34 -6.63
C SER A 25 6.06 9.55 -5.34
N LYS A 26 5.33 10.01 -4.32
CA LYS A 26 5.27 9.37 -3.01
C LYS A 26 4.53 8.02 -3.07
N THR A 27 5.27 6.93 -2.89
CA THR A 27 4.74 5.56 -2.99
C THR A 27 4.38 4.91 -1.64
N TYR A 28 4.89 5.46 -0.53
CA TYR A 28 4.67 5.00 0.85
C TYR A 28 4.58 6.18 1.83
N ALA A 29 4.09 5.93 3.04
CA ALA A 29 3.78 6.94 4.05
C ALA A 29 2.95 8.09 3.48
N TYR A 30 1.99 7.78 2.62
CA TYR A 30 1.24 8.75 1.85
C TYR A 30 0.24 9.50 2.76
N PRO A 31 0.27 10.84 2.83
CA PRO A 31 -0.49 11.58 3.83
C PRO A 31 -2.00 11.36 3.70
N VAL A 32 -2.66 11.17 4.84
CA VAL A 32 -4.12 11.02 4.94
C VAL A 32 -4.71 12.13 5.82
N LYS A 33 -5.95 12.52 5.55
CA LYS A 33 -6.78 13.37 6.40
C LYS A 33 -7.69 12.45 7.22
N VAL A 34 -7.60 12.55 8.54
CA VAL A 34 -8.35 11.76 9.51
C VAL A 34 -9.44 12.62 10.16
N ASP A 35 -10.65 12.07 10.20
CA ASP A 35 -11.83 12.70 10.81
C ASP A 35 -12.07 14.14 10.32
N GLY A 36 -11.90 14.33 9.00
CA GLY A 36 -12.05 15.63 8.34
C GLY A 36 -11.08 16.73 8.77
N ARG A 37 -10.14 16.47 9.70
CA ARG A 37 -9.34 17.51 10.35
C ARG A 37 -7.84 17.28 10.30
N TYR A 38 -7.32 16.22 10.93
CA TYR A 38 -5.87 16.08 11.09
C TYR A 38 -5.26 15.43 9.85
N VAL A 39 -4.24 16.08 9.27
CA VAL A 39 -3.34 15.37 8.35
C VAL A 39 -2.41 14.48 9.17
N MET A 40 -2.28 13.23 8.79
CA MET A 40 -1.56 12.18 9.51
C MET A 40 -0.63 11.43 8.55
N ASP A 41 0.53 11.03 9.08
CA ASP A 41 1.41 10.05 8.45
C ASP A 41 0.89 8.64 8.82
N PRO A 42 0.51 7.78 7.85
CA PRO A 42 -0.03 6.46 8.15
C PRO A 42 1.06 5.41 8.46
N SER A 43 2.26 5.84 8.89
CA SER A 43 3.49 5.03 8.97
C SER A 43 4.04 4.65 7.58
N PRO A 44 5.19 3.96 7.45
CA PRO A 44 5.78 3.63 6.15
C PRO A 44 5.05 2.50 5.41
N THR A 45 3.73 2.42 5.54
CA THR A 45 2.90 1.55 4.72
C THR A 45 2.88 2.04 3.26
N PRO A 46 2.80 1.13 2.28
CA PRO A 46 2.60 1.53 0.90
C PRO A 46 1.27 2.26 0.74
N LYS A 47 1.17 3.20 -0.19
CA LYS A 47 -0.11 3.89 -0.45
C LYS A 47 -1.24 2.93 -0.84
N PHE A 48 -0.89 1.75 -1.37
CA PHE A 48 -1.79 0.62 -1.59
C PHE A 48 -2.66 0.29 -0.35
N ASP A 49 -2.12 0.45 0.86
CA ASP A 49 -2.82 0.11 2.10
C ASP A 49 -3.69 1.25 2.66
N ASN A 50 -3.52 2.50 2.21
CA ASN A 50 -4.30 3.64 2.72
C ASN A 50 -5.82 3.42 2.68
N PRO A 51 -6.42 2.87 1.60
CA PRO A 51 -7.87 2.62 1.57
C PRO A 51 -8.36 1.67 2.67
N LYS A 52 -7.51 0.75 3.15
CA LYS A 52 -7.88 -0.20 4.22
C LYS A 52 -8.08 0.48 5.57
N MET A 53 -7.56 1.71 5.74
CA MET A 53 -7.71 2.48 6.97
C MET A 53 -9.07 3.16 7.07
N HIS A 54 -9.73 3.44 5.94
CA HIS A 54 -10.99 4.15 5.88
C HIS A 54 -12.12 3.30 6.46
N MET A 55 -12.83 3.81 7.47
CA MET A 55 -13.97 3.14 8.11
C MET A 55 -13.64 1.73 8.64
N SER A 56 -12.36 1.45 8.92
CA SER A 56 -11.92 0.15 9.44
C SER A 56 -12.62 -0.20 10.75
N ASP A 57 -13.00 -1.46 10.94
CA ASP A 57 -13.58 -1.96 12.20
C ASP A 57 -12.54 -2.06 13.32
N ALA A 58 -11.26 -2.08 12.96
CA ALA A 58 -10.17 -2.22 13.91
C ALA A 58 -9.69 -0.87 14.46
N LEU A 59 -9.27 -0.86 15.73
CA LEU A 59 -8.53 0.26 16.31
C LEU A 59 -7.10 0.26 15.76
N GLN A 60 -6.68 1.38 15.18
CA GLN A 60 -5.33 1.55 14.65
C GLN A 60 -4.51 2.42 15.60
N LEU A 61 -3.37 1.90 16.05
CA LEU A 61 -2.46 2.57 16.98
C LEU A 61 -1.09 2.75 16.32
N PHE A 62 -0.55 3.97 16.40
CA PHE A 62 0.72 4.33 15.80
C PHE A 62 1.67 4.88 16.86
N GLY A 63 2.88 4.33 16.91
CA GLY A 63 3.91 4.72 17.86
C GLY A 63 5.23 5.09 17.17
N ALA A 64 5.69 6.32 17.38
CA ALA A 64 7.02 6.76 16.95
C ALA A 64 7.93 6.91 18.17
N GLY A 65 8.58 5.82 18.58
CA GLY A 65 9.34 5.75 19.83
C GLY A 65 10.47 6.79 19.92
N ARG A 66 11.29 6.90 18.87
CA ARG A 66 12.40 7.88 18.80
C ARG A 66 11.90 9.33 18.89
N GLU A 67 10.76 9.61 18.27
CA GLU A 67 10.16 10.96 18.23
C GLU A 67 9.22 11.24 19.41
N LYS A 68 8.97 10.25 20.28
CA LYS A 68 8.07 10.33 21.43
C LYS A 68 6.68 10.83 21.03
N ARG A 69 6.05 10.14 20.07
CA ARG A 69 4.68 10.42 19.63
C ARG A 69 3.86 9.14 19.61
N ILE A 70 2.60 9.26 20.01
CA ILE A 70 1.57 8.24 19.92
C ILE A 70 0.35 8.92 19.30
N TYR A 71 -0.28 8.26 18.34
CA TYR A 71 -1.52 8.70 17.69
C TYR A 71 -2.35 7.47 17.31
N ALA A 72 -3.64 7.68 17.05
CA ALA A 72 -4.59 6.60 16.82
C ALA A 72 -5.65 7.01 15.82
N VAL A 73 -6.19 6.03 15.11
CA VAL A 73 -7.42 6.13 14.33
C VAL A 73 -8.43 5.17 14.97
N PRO A 74 -9.50 5.67 15.60
CA PRO A 74 -10.56 4.84 16.14
C PRO A 74 -11.28 4.02 15.05
N PRO A 75 -11.97 2.92 15.42
CA PRO A 75 -12.85 2.22 14.49
C PRO A 75 -13.87 3.15 13.83
N HIS A 76 -14.24 2.85 12.59
CA HIS A 76 -15.24 3.58 11.80
C HIS A 76 -14.95 5.08 11.64
N THR A 77 -13.66 5.44 11.59
CA THR A 77 -13.24 6.83 11.36
C THR A 77 -13.02 7.08 9.87
N GLU A 78 -13.42 8.27 9.41
CA GLU A 78 -13.10 8.72 8.06
C GLU A 78 -11.59 8.93 7.90
N VAL A 79 -10.98 8.21 6.96
CA VAL A 79 -9.58 8.40 6.55
C VAL A 79 -9.54 8.57 5.04
N VAL A 80 -9.02 9.69 4.56
CA VAL A 80 -8.98 10.01 3.12
C VAL A 80 -7.56 10.41 2.73
N SER A 81 -6.97 9.73 1.75
CA SER A 81 -5.68 10.13 1.17
C SER A 81 -5.77 11.52 0.56
N LEU A 82 -4.77 12.38 0.77
CA LEU A 82 -4.73 13.69 0.14
C LEU A 82 -4.53 13.57 -1.37
N ASP A 83 -5.40 14.17 -2.16
CA ASP A 83 -5.31 14.21 -3.62
C ASP A 83 -5.79 15.55 -4.17
N PHE A 84 -5.93 15.64 -5.49
CA PHE A 84 -6.50 16.80 -6.18
C PHE A 84 -7.64 16.34 -7.09
N GLU A 85 -8.60 17.23 -7.36
CA GLU A 85 -9.73 16.92 -8.25
C GLU A 85 -9.26 16.47 -9.66
N ASP A 86 -8.16 17.04 -10.15
CA ASP A 86 -7.55 16.72 -11.44
C ASP A 86 -6.49 15.61 -11.37
N HIS A 87 -6.07 15.21 -10.16
CA HIS A 87 -5.10 14.14 -9.90
C HIS A 87 -5.58 13.30 -8.70
N PRO A 88 -6.60 12.44 -8.90
CA PRO A 88 -7.17 11.65 -7.82
C PRO A 88 -6.17 10.65 -7.24
N PHE A 89 -6.42 10.21 -6.02
CA PHE A 89 -5.59 9.19 -5.39
C PHE A 89 -5.64 7.85 -6.14
N GLU A 90 -4.48 7.31 -6.48
CA GLU A 90 -4.34 6.00 -7.13
C GLU A 90 -3.45 5.08 -6.29
N ILE A 91 -3.82 3.80 -6.19
CA ILE A 91 -2.99 2.75 -5.59
C ILE A 91 -2.02 2.17 -6.61
N GLN A 92 -0.96 1.50 -6.15
CA GLN A 92 -0.12 0.70 -7.04
C GLN A 92 -0.92 -0.46 -7.65
N THR A 93 -0.66 -0.71 -8.92
CA THR A 93 -1.14 -1.89 -9.65
C THR A 93 0.05 -2.70 -10.13
N PHE A 94 -0.16 -4.01 -10.24
CA PHE A 94 0.82 -4.96 -10.74
C PHE A 94 0.21 -5.65 -11.96
N GLU A 95 1.02 -5.90 -12.99
CA GLU A 95 0.58 -6.66 -14.18
C GLU A 95 0.56 -8.16 -13.91
N GLN A 96 1.37 -8.61 -12.94
CA GLN A 96 1.55 -10.00 -12.57
C GLN A 96 0.63 -10.40 -11.42
N ASP A 97 0.23 -11.66 -11.40
CA ASP A 97 -0.35 -12.30 -10.22
C ASP A 97 0.76 -12.86 -9.32
N CYS A 98 0.43 -13.14 -8.07
CA CYS A 98 1.36 -13.86 -7.18
C CYS A 98 1.75 -15.22 -7.79
N ALA A 99 3.05 -15.42 -8.02
CA ALA A 99 3.59 -16.61 -8.63
C ALA A 99 3.36 -17.90 -7.81
N LEU A 100 3.07 -17.78 -6.51
CA LEU A 100 2.86 -18.92 -5.61
C LEU A 100 1.38 -19.30 -5.46
N CYS A 101 0.49 -18.33 -5.22
CA CYS A 101 -0.91 -18.59 -4.91
C CYS A 101 -1.89 -18.03 -5.95
N GLY A 102 -1.40 -17.38 -7.02
CA GLY A 102 -2.23 -16.81 -8.08
C GLY A 102 -3.14 -15.66 -7.63
N ALA A 103 -2.82 -14.98 -6.52
CA ALA A 103 -3.59 -13.82 -6.08
C ALA A 103 -3.34 -12.62 -7.00
N HIS A 104 -4.42 -12.02 -7.47
CA HIS A 104 -4.44 -10.76 -8.21
C HIS A 104 -4.86 -9.61 -7.28
N GLY A 105 -4.42 -8.38 -7.57
CA GLY A 105 -4.89 -7.18 -6.86
C GLY A 105 -4.42 -7.11 -5.40
N VAL A 106 -3.30 -7.76 -5.10
CA VAL A 106 -2.63 -7.73 -3.79
C VAL A 106 -1.31 -6.97 -3.93
N TYR A 107 -0.74 -6.55 -2.80
CA TYR A 107 0.59 -5.95 -2.83
C TYR A 107 1.64 -7.07 -3.04
N LEU A 108 2.48 -6.91 -4.07
CA LEU A 108 3.47 -7.90 -4.46
C LEU A 108 4.90 -7.43 -4.16
N ASP A 109 5.70 -8.34 -3.63
CA ASP A 109 7.15 -8.21 -3.53
C ASP A 109 7.81 -8.77 -4.78
N GLU A 110 8.77 -8.04 -5.31
CA GLU A 110 9.62 -8.48 -6.42
C GLU A 110 10.85 -9.21 -5.86
N VAL A 111 10.98 -10.49 -6.21
CA VAL A 111 12.11 -11.35 -5.84
C VAL A 111 12.96 -11.58 -7.09
N VAL A 112 14.23 -11.16 -7.04
CA VAL A 112 15.21 -11.44 -8.08
C VAL A 112 15.68 -12.88 -7.94
N LEU A 113 15.54 -13.66 -9.00
CA LEU A 113 15.83 -15.10 -9.00
C LEU A 113 17.24 -15.44 -9.47
N ASP A 114 17.78 -14.64 -10.39
CA ASP A 114 19.08 -14.90 -11.02
C ASP A 114 19.75 -13.60 -11.51
N ASP A 115 21.01 -13.73 -11.94
CA ASP A 115 21.82 -12.63 -12.50
C ASP A 115 21.54 -12.35 -13.99
N GLN A 116 20.60 -13.07 -14.60
CA GLN A 116 20.21 -12.93 -16.02
C GLN A 116 18.87 -12.21 -16.19
N GLY A 117 18.32 -11.66 -15.10
CA GLY A 117 17.11 -10.84 -15.11
C GLY A 117 15.83 -11.59 -14.75
N GLY A 118 15.92 -12.88 -14.36
CA GLY A 118 14.81 -13.65 -13.83
C GLY A 118 14.25 -13.02 -12.55
N ARG A 119 12.93 -12.88 -12.51
CA ARG A 119 12.20 -12.20 -11.43
C ARG A 119 10.85 -12.87 -11.18
N MET A 120 10.44 -12.84 -9.91
CA MET A 120 9.20 -13.43 -9.42
C MET A 120 8.45 -12.36 -8.63
N PHE A 121 7.12 -12.31 -8.79
CA PHE A 121 6.25 -11.45 -7.99
C PHE A 121 5.43 -12.32 -7.05
N VAL A 122 5.46 -12.04 -5.75
CA VAL A 122 4.77 -12.83 -4.73
C VAL A 122 4.04 -11.94 -3.74
N CYS A 123 2.97 -12.44 -3.11
CA CYS A 123 2.28 -11.71 -2.04
C CYS A 123 3.28 -11.25 -0.97
N SER A 124 3.24 -9.96 -0.64
CA SER A 124 4.00 -9.43 0.49
C SER A 124 3.43 -9.91 1.84
N ASP A 125 2.11 -10.07 1.90
CA ASP A 125 1.43 -10.74 3.01
C ASP A 125 1.57 -12.26 2.88
N THR A 126 2.51 -12.84 3.64
CA THR A 126 2.79 -14.27 3.62
C THR A 126 1.68 -15.11 4.25
N ASP A 127 0.99 -14.59 5.28
CA ASP A 127 -0.13 -15.29 5.95
C ASP A 127 -1.30 -15.46 4.97
N HIS A 128 -1.68 -14.37 4.28
CA HIS A 128 -2.67 -14.43 3.21
C HIS A 128 -2.27 -15.39 2.08
N CYS A 129 -0.98 -15.43 1.73
CA CYS A 129 -0.47 -16.31 0.69
C CYS A 129 -0.54 -17.80 1.09
N GLU A 130 -0.18 -18.10 2.35
CA GLU A 130 -0.21 -19.45 2.91
C GLU A 130 -1.64 -19.97 3.01
N ASP A 131 -2.57 -19.20 3.60
CA ASP A 131 -4.00 -19.56 3.67
C ASP A 131 -4.56 -19.91 2.29
N ARG A 132 -4.29 -19.08 1.28
CA ARG A 132 -4.74 -19.37 -0.11
C ARG A 132 -4.17 -20.67 -0.65
N ARG A 133 -2.91 -20.97 -0.39
CA ARG A 133 -2.26 -22.21 -0.86
C ARG A 133 -2.81 -23.43 -0.15
N GLU A 134 -3.11 -23.34 1.14
CA GLU A 134 -3.79 -24.39 1.90
C GLU A 134 -5.20 -24.67 1.36
N HIS A 135 -5.88 -23.63 0.88
CA HIS A 135 -7.16 -23.74 0.18
C HIS A 135 -7.04 -24.13 -1.31
N GLY A 136 -5.85 -24.56 -1.75
CA GLY A 136 -5.64 -25.13 -3.08
C GLY A 136 -5.45 -24.11 -4.20
N HIS A 137 -5.26 -22.82 -3.88
CA HIS A 137 -4.87 -21.83 -4.88
C HIS A 137 -3.39 -21.99 -5.27
N VAL A 138 -3.12 -21.99 -6.58
CA VAL A 138 -1.80 -22.25 -7.14
C VAL A 138 -1.48 -21.19 -8.18
N GLY A 139 -0.33 -20.54 -8.03
CA GLY A 139 0.24 -19.61 -9.00
C GLY A 139 1.13 -20.33 -10.02
N GLU A 140 1.55 -19.59 -11.05
CA GLU A 140 2.31 -20.13 -12.20
C GLU A 140 3.51 -20.98 -11.81
N MET A 141 4.28 -20.58 -10.79
CA MET A 141 5.51 -21.28 -10.39
C MET A 141 5.28 -22.52 -9.51
N LEU A 142 4.06 -22.70 -8.98
CA LEU A 142 3.67 -23.92 -8.24
C LEU A 142 2.71 -24.81 -9.04
N ALA A 143 2.37 -24.43 -10.27
CA ALA A 143 1.53 -25.25 -11.13
C ALA A 143 2.24 -26.59 -11.41
N PRO A 144 1.56 -27.74 -11.30
CA PRO A 144 2.19 -29.02 -11.62
C PRO A 144 2.61 -29.01 -13.09
N ASN A 145 3.93 -29.14 -13.32
CA ASN A 145 4.51 -29.24 -14.66
C ASN A 145 3.76 -30.33 -15.45
N LYS A 146 2.99 -29.93 -16.46
CA LYS A 146 2.38 -30.87 -17.42
C LYS A 146 3.41 -31.63 -18.26
N GLU A 147 4.69 -31.24 -18.20
CA GLU A 147 5.78 -31.82 -18.99
C GLU A 147 6.59 -32.92 -18.27
N ALA A 148 6.29 -33.24 -17.01
CA ALA A 148 6.96 -34.34 -16.29
C ALA A 148 6.31 -35.72 -16.50
N ALA A 149 5.34 -35.81 -17.42
CA ALA A 149 4.58 -37.03 -17.70
C ALA A 149 4.50 -37.30 -19.21
N GLU A 150 5.65 -37.46 -19.87
CA GLU A 150 5.82 -38.22 -21.12
C GLU A 150 7.19 -38.91 -21.15
#